data_AF-A0A3C0MXN4-F1
#
_entry.id   AF-A0A3C0MXN4-F1
#
_cell.length_a   1.000
_cell.length_b   1.000
_cell.length_c   1.000
_cell.angle_alpha   90.00
_cell.angle_beta   90.00
_cell.angle_gamma   90.00
#
_symmetry.space_group_name_H-M   'P 1'
#
loop_
_entity.id
_entity.type
_entity.pdbx_description
1 polymer ?
#
loop_
_entity_poly.entity_id
_entity_poly.type
_entity_poly.pdbx_seq_one_letter_code
_entity_poly.pdbx_strand_id
1 'polypeptide(L)' 'MGGEMIKVKTFTQNLEIMKTINELKTLDEQVNKFLKDENVKKVVSVSDTATTNNAGMTMGIIRVVAYEI' A
#
# COMPACT_ATOMS: atom_id res chain seq x y z
N MET A 1 -1.33 29.97 -10.36
CA MET A 1 -0.86 28.99 -9.36
C MET A 1 -1.19 27.61 -9.88
N GLY A 2 -0.22 26.88 -10.43
CA GLY A 2 -0.40 25.46 -10.73
C GLY A 2 -0.02 24.68 -9.47
N GLY A 3 -1.00 24.18 -8.72
CA GLY A 3 -0.73 23.27 -7.61
C GLY A 3 -0.30 21.90 -8.13
N GLU A 4 0.59 21.23 -7.41
CA GLU A 4 0.95 19.84 -7.71
C GLU A 4 -0.30 18.96 -7.55
N MET A 5 -0.53 18.06 -8.50
CA MET A 5 -1.71 17.20 -8.49
C MET A 5 -1.47 16.04 -7.52
N ILE A 6 -2.30 15.95 -6.47
CA ILE A 6 -2.30 14.82 -5.54
C ILE A 6 -3.16 13.69 -6.08
N LYS A 7 -2.61 12.48 -6.11
CA LYS A 7 -3.30 11.24 -6.43
C LYS A 7 -3.22 10.25 -5.27
N VAL A 8 -4.11 9.27 -5.29
CA VAL A 8 -4.19 8.20 -4.28
C VAL A 8 -4.22 6.85 -4.97
N LYS A 9 -3.38 5.93 -4.51
CA LYS A 9 -3.36 4.53 -4.94
C LYS A 9 -3.55 3.60 -3.74
N THR A 10 -4.40 2.59 -3.91
CA THR A 10 -4.63 1.56 -2.90
C THR A 10 -4.04 0.24 -3.36
N PHE A 11 -3.43 -0.48 -2.42
CA PHE A 11 -2.86 -1.81 -2.57
C PHE A 11 -3.49 -2.73 -1.52
N THR A 12 -3.63 -4.00 -1.86
CA THR A 12 -4.21 -5.02 -0.98
C THR A 12 -3.35 -6.26 -1.03
N GLN A 13 -3.07 -6.84 0.13
CA GLN A 13 -2.28 -8.06 0.25
C GLN A 13 -2.93 -9.00 1.26
N ASN A 14 -3.13 -10.25 0.87
CA ASN A 14 -3.57 -11.30 1.80
C ASN A 14 -2.42 -11.67 2.73
N LEU A 15 -2.77 -11.99 3.99
CA LEU A 15 -1.84 -12.43 5.01
C LEU A 15 -2.18 -13.85 5.46
N GLU A 16 -1.29 -14.80 5.17
CA GLU A 16 -1.37 -16.18 5.61
C GLU A 16 -0.47 -16.44 6.82
N ILE A 17 -0.93 -17.32 7.70
CA ILE A 17 -0.18 -17.76 8.88
C ILE A 17 1.18 -18.34 8.42
N MET A 18 2.26 -17.87 9.04
CA MET A 18 3.66 -18.23 8.72
C MET A 18 4.20 -17.74 7.37
N LYS A 19 3.42 -17.00 6.57
CA LYS A 19 3.90 -16.35 5.32
C LYS A 19 3.91 -14.83 5.37
N THR A 20 3.36 -14.25 6.44
CA THR A 20 3.15 -12.80 6.62
C THR A 20 4.37 -11.96 6.25
N ILE A 21 5.58 -12.34 6.67
CA ILE A 21 6.79 -11.55 6.35
C ILE A 21 7.05 -11.50 4.85
N ASN A 22 6.85 -12.60 4.13
CA ASN A 22 7.05 -12.63 2.68
C ASN A 22 5.96 -11.83 1.97
N GLU A 23 4.72 -11.93 2.44
CA GLU A 23 3.60 -11.18 1.88
C GLU A 23 3.77 -9.67 2.06
N LEU A 24 4.25 -9.22 3.23
CA LEU A 24 4.58 -7.82 3.47
C LEU A 24 5.74 -7.34 2.57
N LYS A 25 6.77 -8.17 2.36
CA LYS A 25 7.84 -7.85 1.39
C LYS A 25 7.30 -7.73 -0.03
N THR A 26 6.42 -8.64 -0.45
CA THR A 26 5.77 -8.57 -1.77
C THR A 26 4.95 -7.29 -1.91
N LEU A 27 4.22 -6.88 -0.88
CA LEU A 27 3.50 -5.60 -0.87
C LEU A 27 4.46 -4.41 -1.02
N ASP A 28 5.57 -4.40 -0.29
CA ASP A 28 6.59 -3.36 -0.40
C ASP A 28 7.18 -3.30 -1.82
N GLU A 29 7.50 -4.44 -2.42
CA GLU A 29 8.00 -4.54 -3.79
C GLU A 29 6.99 -3.98 -4.80
N GLN A 30 5.70 -4.30 -4.65
CA GLN A 30 4.64 -3.78 -5.51
C GLN A 30 4.49 -2.26 -5.41
N VAL A 31 4.50 -1.73 -4.18
CA VAL A 31 4.41 -0.28 -3.95
C VAL A 31 5.62 0.42 -4.54
N ASN A 32 6.84 -0.07 -4.28
CA ASN A 32 8.06 0.52 -4.80
C ASN A 32 8.13 0.49 -6.33
N LYS A 33 7.69 -0.62 -6.94
CA LYS A 33 7.57 -0.72 -8.40
C LYS A 33 6.60 0.32 -8.96
N PHE A 34 5.43 0.48 -8.33
CA PHE A 34 4.47 1.50 -8.74
C PHE A 34 5.03 2.92 -8.64
N LEU A 35 5.68 3.27 -7.51
CA LEU A 35 6.24 4.61 -7.30
C LEU A 35 7.28 4.96 -8.38
N LYS A 36 8.08 3.96 -8.80
CA LYS A 36 9.06 4.11 -9.87
C LYS A 36 8.40 4.23 -11.25
N ASP A 37 7.47 3.33 -11.57
CA ASP A 37 6.86 3.24 -12.91
C ASP A 37 5.97 4.47 -13.21
N GLU A 38 5.33 5.07 -12.20
CA GLU A 38 4.47 6.25 -12.35
C GLU A 38 5.19 7.60 -12.22
N ASN A 39 6.53 7.61 -12.11
CA ASN A 39 7.34 8.82 -11.92
C ASN A 39 6.85 9.71 -10.76
N VAL A 40 6.49 9.08 -9.64
CA VAL A 40 6.03 9.79 -8.45
C VAL A 40 7.11 10.75 -7.96
N LYS A 41 6.79 12.04 -7.85
CA LYS A 41 7.73 13.07 -7.38
C LYS A 41 7.97 12.98 -5.89
N LYS A 42 6.89 12.77 -5.14
CA LYS A 42 6.92 12.72 -3.68
C LYS A 42 5.72 11.95 -3.13
N VAL A 43 6.01 11.11 -2.14
CA VAL A 43 4.99 10.45 -1.33
C VAL A 43 4.58 11.41 -0.22
N VAL A 44 3.29 11.72 -0.16
CA VAL A 44 2.70 12.62 0.84
C VAL A 44 2.37 11.85 2.11
N SER A 45 1.77 10.67 1.96
CA SER A 45 1.44 9.81 3.08
C SER A 45 1.32 8.34 2.68
N VAL A 46 1.51 7.47 3.66
CA VAL A 46 1.24 6.04 3.59
C VAL A 46 0.39 5.67 4.80
N SER A 47 -0.69 4.92 4.58
CA SER A 47 -1.57 4.45 5.65
C SER A 47 -1.91 2.98 5.44
N ASP A 48 -1.78 2.20 6.52
CA ASP A 48 -2.07 0.77 6.53
C ASP A 48 -3.24 0.47 7.46
N THR A 49 -4.09 -0.47 7.04
CA THR A 49 -5.13 -1.06 7.89
C THR A 49 -5.24 -2.56 7.66
N ALA A 50 -5.37 -3.31 8.76
CA ALA A 50 -5.59 -4.75 8.71
C ALA A 50 -7.07 -5.04 8.45
N THR A 51 -7.34 -6.04 7.61
CA THR A 51 -8.68 -6.61 7.47
C THR A 51 -8.81 -7.84 8.34
N THR A 52 -9.99 -8.03 8.93
CA THR A 52 -10.28 -9.18 9.80
C THR A 52 -11.48 -9.95 9.27
N ASN A 53 -11.55 -11.25 9.60
CA ASN A 53 -12.79 -12.01 9.45
C ASN A 53 -13.75 -11.77 10.61
N ASN A 54 -14.91 -12.43 10.54
CA ASN A 54 -15.93 -12.42 11.58
C ASN A 54 -15.47 -12.99 12.93
N ALA A 55 -14.32 -13.67 13.00
CA ALA A 55 -13.72 -14.16 14.24
C ALA A 55 -12.62 -13.23 14.78
N GLY A 56 -12.39 -12.07 14.14
CA GLY A 56 -11.37 -11.10 14.54
C GLY A 56 -9.94 -11.47 14.11
N MET A 57 -9.76 -12.54 13.30
CA MET A 57 -8.44 -12.91 12.81
C MET A 57 -8.05 -12.01 11.62
N THR A 58 -6.83 -11.47 11.65
CA THR A 58 -6.26 -10.72 10.53
C THR A 58 -6.11 -11.63 9.31
N MET A 59 -6.63 -11.19 8.16
CA MET A 59 -6.58 -11.91 6.88
C MET A 59 -5.80 -11.18 5.80
N GLY A 60 -5.58 -9.89 5.97
CA GLY A 60 -4.98 -9.07 4.94
C GLY A 60 -4.62 -7.69 5.46
N ILE A 61 -3.96 -6.94 4.59
CA ILE A 61 -3.59 -5.55 4.80
C ILE A 61 -3.98 -4.74 3.57
N ILE A 62 -4.52 -3.55 3.81
CA ILE A 62 -4.78 -2.54 2.81
C ILE A 62 -3.80 -1.40 3.05
N ARG A 63 -3.00 -1.07 2.04
CA ARG A 63 -2.09 0.08 2.05
C ARG A 63 -2.57 1.15 1.09
N VAL A 64 -2.71 2.37 1.57
CA VAL A 64 -3.07 3.54 0.78
C VAL A 64 -1.87 4.47 0.71
N VAL A 65 -1.52 4.90 -0.50
CA VAL A 65 -0.42 5.83 -0.78
C VAL A 65 -0.99 7.08 -1.45
N ALA A 66 -0.81 8.24 -0.81
CA ALA A 66 -1.08 9.54 -1.41
C ALA A 66 0.22 10.14 -1.95
N TYR A 67 0.21 10.67 -3.17
CA TYR A 67 1.42 11.04 -3.88
C TYR A 67 1.24 12.21 -4.86
N GLU A 68 2.34 12.94 -5.11
CA GLU A 68 2.45 14.06 -6.04
C GLU A 68 2.97 13.57 -7.41
N ILE A 69 2.35 14.07 -8.49
CA ILE A 69 2.81 13.87 -9.89
C ILE A 69 3.20 15.19 -10.57
#